data_AF-A0A1I4GX19-F1
#
_entry.id   AF-A0A1I4GX19-F1
#
_cell.length_a   1.000
_cell.length_b   1.000
_cell.length_c   1.000
_cell.angle_alpha   90.00
_cell.angle_beta   90.00
_cell.angle_gamma   90.00
#
_symmetry.space_group_name_H-M   'P 1'
#
loop_
_entity.id
_entity.type
_entity.pdbx_description
1 polymer ?
#
loop_
_entity_poly.entity_id
_entity_poly.type
_entity_poly.pdbx_seq_one_letter_code
_entity_poly.pdbx_strand_id
1 'polypeptide(L)'
;MRLPVPLRPAARPTRFRRIAAAGLFGLVALSPAGAQAQNFFEELFGIGKAAKPPAPPRNVPVQPPAPVPGEPGAPALPGEGAETRPSAPPVPRQPVVLKVPAEDNVVGQDLLLNGLTGSLKIEKAGGAYTALMTLPGTKVSQPTETCSVKLNAGKPVTLTAEGRSQGVSRFSANAAECPLKLDVLDGSVLATPLGDKVCTFTAQDCATTPSGLWGPGAAALIPQAGEFDTARGVADRAVRDNFKLMTQRSRGQDVRPIVQEQAAFSSDREQACRTYAREGAHGYCHLRYTEARAIALATRLGANTASPTASNTPAPRPRRPKPAVDGVNPDAAGGGDPFAEQ
;
A
#
# COMPACT_ATOMS: atom_id res chain seq x y z
N MET A 1 0.94 -82.38 11.92
CA MET A 1 2.05 -81.60 11.31
C MET A 1 1.97 -80.21 11.94
N ARG A 2 2.63 -79.82 13.04
CA ARG A 2 4.05 -79.75 13.47
C ARG A 2 4.97 -78.84 12.61
N LEU A 3 4.99 -77.56 13.03
CA LEU A 3 6.12 -76.58 13.17
C LEU A 3 6.74 -75.93 11.90
N PRO A 4 7.44 -74.76 11.99
CA PRO A 4 7.87 -74.03 13.19
C PRO A 4 7.63 -72.49 13.25
N VAL A 5 7.75 -71.99 14.48
CA VAL A 5 7.92 -70.61 14.94
C VAL A 5 9.39 -70.17 14.81
N PRO A 6 9.69 -68.87 14.55
CA PRO A 6 10.96 -68.28 14.96
C PRO A 6 10.81 -67.23 16.09
N LEU A 7 11.90 -67.13 16.83
CA LEU A 7 12.07 -66.57 18.17
C LEU A 7 12.17 -65.02 18.22
N ARG A 8 11.84 -64.47 19.39
CA ARG A 8 12.13 -63.10 19.87
C ARG A 8 13.63 -62.80 19.92
N PRO A 9 14.00 -61.51 20.03
CA PRO A 9 14.67 -61.14 21.28
C PRO A 9 14.06 -59.89 21.95
N ALA A 10 14.05 -59.96 23.29
CA ALA A 10 13.79 -58.86 24.19
C ALA A 10 15.10 -58.13 24.53
N ALA A 11 15.10 -56.80 24.57
CA ALA A 11 16.14 -55.98 25.20
C ALA A 11 15.45 -54.80 25.90
N ARG A 12 15.20 -54.93 27.21
CA ARG A 12 15.90 -54.29 28.33
C ARG A 12 15.64 -52.78 28.50
N PRO A 13 14.97 -52.36 29.58
CA PRO A 13 14.86 -50.96 29.98
C PRO A 13 16.11 -50.55 30.78
N THR A 14 16.83 -49.54 30.32
CA THR A 14 17.92 -48.91 31.06
C THR A 14 17.36 -48.00 32.15
N ARG A 15 17.56 -48.42 33.41
CA ARG A 15 17.49 -47.56 34.60
C ARG A 15 18.84 -46.88 34.84
N PHE A 16 18.80 -45.86 35.70
CA PHE A 16 19.89 -45.06 36.29
C PHE A 16 20.26 -43.81 35.49
N ARG A 17 20.29 -42.60 36.07
CA ARG A 17 20.73 -42.24 37.43
C ARG A 17 20.03 -40.96 37.91
N ARG A 18 19.46 -41.00 39.11
CA ARG A 18 19.21 -39.82 39.94
C ARG A 18 20.56 -39.39 40.51
N ILE A 19 20.95 -38.13 40.32
CA ILE A 19 21.87 -37.43 41.23
C ILE A 19 21.13 -36.16 41.64
N ALA A 20 20.81 -36.11 42.94
CA ALA A 20 20.33 -34.94 43.64
C ALA A 20 21.43 -34.51 44.62
N ALA A 21 21.25 -33.29 45.13
CA ALA A 21 22.02 -32.59 46.15
C ALA A 21 23.28 -31.87 45.65
N ALA A 22 23.65 -30.71 46.15
CA ALA A 22 22.97 -29.65 46.88
C ALA A 22 24.03 -28.55 47.05
N GLY A 23 23.58 -27.28 47.07
CA GLY A 23 24.23 -26.20 47.80
C GLY A 23 25.57 -25.66 47.29
N LEU A 24 25.56 -24.39 46.87
CA LEU A 24 26.34 -23.38 47.60
C LEU A 24 25.71 -22.00 47.45
N PHE A 25 25.38 -21.44 48.61
CA PHE A 25 25.05 -20.05 48.85
C PHE A 25 26.28 -19.15 48.59
N GLY A 26 26.01 -17.93 48.14
CA GLY A 26 26.77 -16.75 48.55
C GLY A 26 27.91 -16.32 47.61
N LEU A 27 27.65 -15.28 46.82
CA LEU A 27 28.50 -14.08 46.77
C LEU A 27 27.71 -12.95 46.08
N VAL A 28 27.10 -12.13 46.94
CA VAL A 28 26.65 -10.77 46.66
C VAL A 28 27.88 -9.87 46.73
N ALA A 29 27.89 -8.83 45.87
CA ALA A 29 28.80 -7.67 45.85
C ALA A 29 30.18 -7.93 45.19
N LEU A 30 30.72 -7.12 44.28
CA LEU A 30 30.49 -5.72 43.91
C LEU A 30 30.67 -5.55 42.40
N SER A 31 29.81 -4.76 41.76
CA SER A 31 30.18 -4.00 40.54
C SER A 31 29.56 -2.61 40.64
N PRO A 32 30.36 -1.54 40.54
CA PRO A 32 29.92 -0.20 40.85
C PRO A 32 29.10 0.42 39.72
N ALA A 33 28.18 1.28 40.16
CA ALA A 33 27.65 2.42 39.41
C ALA A 33 26.92 2.13 38.09
N GLY A 34 25.62 1.83 38.23
CA GLY A 34 24.66 2.45 37.33
C GLY A 34 24.71 3.96 37.52
N ALA A 35 25.06 4.71 36.47
CA ALA A 35 24.70 6.11 36.22
C ALA A 35 25.53 6.72 35.08
N GLN A 36 25.47 6.20 33.85
CA GLN A 36 25.96 6.91 32.64
C GLN A 36 25.23 6.42 31.38
N ALA A 37 23.91 6.60 31.31
CA ALA A 37 23.18 6.44 30.05
C ALA A 37 21.94 7.34 29.92
N GLN A 38 21.73 8.26 30.88
CA GLN A 38 20.62 9.22 30.81
C GLN A 38 21.02 10.53 30.11
N ASN A 39 22.32 10.82 29.93
CA ASN A 39 22.78 12.07 29.34
C ASN A 39 23.06 12.00 27.83
N PHE A 40 23.18 10.79 27.25
CA PHE A 40 23.53 10.66 25.82
C PHE A 40 22.33 10.86 24.88
N PHE A 41 21.11 10.51 25.33
CA PHE A 41 19.90 10.71 24.54
C PHE A 41 19.38 12.15 24.58
N GLU A 42 19.72 12.95 25.60
CA GLU A 42 19.40 14.38 25.65
C GLU A 42 20.29 15.23 24.74
N GLU A 43 21.53 14.80 24.50
CA GLU A 43 22.48 15.51 23.62
C GLU A 43 22.24 15.22 22.12
N LEU A 44 21.71 14.03 21.78
CA LEU A 44 21.42 13.66 20.38
C LEU A 44 20.13 14.27 19.81
N PHE A 45 19.17 14.69 20.66
CA PHE A 45 17.87 15.22 20.22
C PHE A 45 17.61 16.68 20.62
N GLY A 46 18.58 17.36 21.26
CA GLY A 46 18.51 18.82 21.43
C GLY A 46 17.30 19.33 22.23
N ILE A 47 16.74 18.53 23.14
CA ILE A 47 15.61 18.94 24.00
C ILE A 47 16.15 19.25 25.41
N GLY A 48 17.15 20.12 25.49
CA GLY A 48 17.76 20.55 26.74
C GLY A 48 17.75 22.07 26.86
N LYS A 49 16.75 22.58 27.61
CA LYS A 49 16.53 23.99 27.99
C LYS A 49 15.99 24.91 26.87
N ALA A 50 14.82 25.49 27.15
CA ALA A 50 14.25 26.58 26.38
C ALA A 50 15.26 27.74 26.31
N ALA A 51 15.91 27.88 25.15
CA ALA A 51 16.65 29.07 24.80
C ALA A 51 15.64 30.20 24.63
N LYS A 52 15.70 31.18 25.54
CA LYS A 52 14.99 32.45 25.42
C LYS A 52 15.30 33.05 24.04
N PRO A 53 14.29 33.45 23.23
CA PRO A 53 14.56 33.98 21.90
C PRO A 53 15.42 35.25 22.01
N PRO A 54 16.45 35.42 21.14
CA PRO A 54 17.26 36.62 21.15
C PRO A 54 16.39 37.84 20.84
N ALA A 55 16.61 38.92 21.59
CA ALA A 55 15.95 40.19 21.36
C ALA A 55 16.26 40.68 19.93
N PRO A 56 15.27 41.20 19.18
CA PRO A 56 15.51 41.72 17.84
C PRO A 56 16.46 42.93 17.92
N PRO A 57 17.33 43.12 16.92
CA PRO A 57 18.26 44.24 16.88
C PRO A 57 17.50 45.56 16.90
N ARG A 58 17.86 46.38 17.88
CA ARG A 58 17.44 47.76 18.08
C ARG A 58 18.01 48.59 16.93
N ASN A 59 17.23 48.84 15.88
CA ASN A 59 17.32 49.98 14.94
C ASN A 59 16.29 49.86 13.81
N VAL A 60 15.00 50.01 14.14
CA VAL A 60 13.99 50.39 13.14
C VAL A 60 13.36 51.70 13.64
N PRO A 61 13.38 52.80 12.85
CA PRO A 61 12.78 54.06 13.27
C PRO A 61 11.30 53.88 13.59
N VAL A 62 10.92 54.29 14.80
CA VAL A 62 9.54 54.37 15.28
C VAL A 62 8.81 55.43 14.45
N GLN A 63 7.81 55.01 13.68
CA GLN A 63 6.90 55.94 13.01
C GLN A 63 5.83 56.40 14.02
N PRO A 64 5.55 57.71 14.15
CA PRO A 64 4.58 58.22 15.11
C PRO A 64 3.14 57.75 14.81
N PRO A 65 2.27 57.61 15.83
CA PRO A 65 0.87 57.28 15.62
C PRO A 65 0.14 58.45 14.92
N ALA A 66 -0.57 58.13 13.84
CA ALA A 66 -1.45 59.09 13.19
C ALA A 66 -2.69 59.39 14.07
N PRO A 67 -3.12 60.66 14.17
CA PRO A 67 -4.22 61.06 15.03
C PRO A 67 -5.59 60.70 14.45
N VAL A 68 -6.51 60.34 15.34
CA VAL A 68 -7.96 60.27 15.13
C VAL A 68 -8.54 61.64 14.80
N PRO A 69 -9.47 61.70 13.84
CA PRO A 69 -10.50 62.76 13.87
C PRO A 69 -11.94 62.21 13.71
N GLY A 70 -12.75 62.45 14.74
CA GLY A 70 -14.12 63.00 14.65
C GLY A 70 -15.28 62.14 14.12
N GLU A 71 -16.19 61.75 15.04
CA GLU A 71 -17.64 61.75 14.78
C GLU A 71 -18.09 63.19 14.43
N PRO A 72 -19.08 63.41 13.54
CA PRO A 72 -20.49 63.16 13.88
C PRO A 72 -21.42 62.72 12.73
N GLY A 73 -22.38 61.84 13.03
CA GLY A 73 -23.61 61.72 12.23
C GLY A 73 -24.25 60.33 12.20
N ALA A 74 -25.10 60.03 13.18
CA ALA A 74 -26.29 59.21 12.93
C ALA A 74 -27.35 60.09 12.22
N PRO A 75 -28.35 59.56 11.48
CA PRO A 75 -28.94 58.22 11.62
C PRO A 75 -29.32 57.49 10.31
N ALA A 76 -29.34 56.15 10.35
CA ALA A 76 -30.35 55.32 9.66
C ALA A 76 -30.23 53.84 10.10
N LEU A 77 -31.17 53.38 10.92
CA LEU A 77 -31.68 52.00 10.86
C LEU A 77 -32.77 52.00 9.75
N PRO A 78 -32.95 50.95 8.92
CA PRO A 78 -33.30 49.61 9.40
C PRO A 78 -32.71 48.43 8.60
N GLY A 79 -32.54 47.28 9.24
CA GLY A 79 -32.15 46.03 8.56
C GLY A 79 -31.88 44.86 9.51
N GLU A 80 -32.79 44.61 10.45
CA GLU A 80 -32.92 43.30 11.07
C GLU A 80 -33.23 42.27 9.97
N GLY A 81 -32.51 41.14 9.99
CA GLY A 81 -32.77 40.02 9.09
C GLY A 81 -31.57 39.53 8.29
N ALA A 82 -30.37 39.44 8.89
CA ALA A 82 -29.41 38.44 8.42
C ALA A 82 -29.91 37.06 8.88
N GLU A 83 -30.91 36.56 8.15
CA GLU A 83 -31.47 35.23 8.29
C GLU A 83 -30.30 34.24 8.15
N THR A 84 -29.91 33.66 9.28
CA THR A 84 -28.92 32.60 9.36
C THR A 84 -29.53 31.41 8.63
N ARG A 85 -29.28 31.35 7.33
CA ARG A 85 -29.73 30.25 6.48
C ARG A 85 -29.25 28.96 7.15
N PRO A 86 -30.15 28.02 7.51
CA PRO A 86 -29.75 26.80 8.19
C PRO A 86 -28.71 26.09 7.32
N SER A 87 -27.48 25.98 7.85
CA SER A 87 -26.45 25.19 7.21
C SER A 87 -26.97 23.76 7.18
N ALA A 88 -27.21 23.22 5.98
CA ALA A 88 -27.61 21.83 5.83
C ALA A 88 -26.62 20.95 6.61
N PRO A 89 -27.09 19.95 7.37
CA PRO A 89 -26.22 19.11 8.16
C PRO A 89 -25.14 18.50 7.26
N PRO A 90 -23.87 18.48 7.70
CA PRO A 90 -22.77 18.01 6.87
C PRO A 90 -23.04 16.58 6.42
N VAL A 91 -23.10 16.36 5.10
CA VAL A 91 -23.27 15.04 4.51
C VAL A 91 -22.16 14.12 5.03
N PRO A 92 -22.49 12.91 5.54
CA PRO A 92 -21.50 11.97 6.01
C PRO A 92 -20.44 11.69 4.94
N ARG A 93 -19.17 11.84 5.30
CA ARG A 93 -18.06 11.55 4.39
C ARG A 93 -18.11 10.09 3.95
N GLN A 94 -18.11 9.88 2.64
CA GLN A 94 -18.09 8.54 2.04
C GLN A 94 -16.65 8.06 1.82
N PRO A 95 -16.40 6.74 1.84
CA PRO A 95 -15.09 6.18 1.51
C PRO A 95 -14.70 6.48 0.06
N VAL A 96 -13.39 6.65 -0.17
CA VAL A 96 -12.82 6.76 -1.51
C VAL A 96 -12.55 5.35 -2.05
N VAL A 97 -13.15 5.01 -3.17
CA VAL A 97 -13.11 3.68 -3.80
C VAL A 97 -12.34 3.78 -5.10
N LEU A 98 -11.25 3.01 -5.22
CA LEU A 98 -10.53 2.81 -6.48
C LEU A 98 -11.13 1.64 -7.25
N LYS A 99 -10.80 1.55 -8.54
CA LYS A 99 -11.17 0.41 -9.39
C LYS A 99 -10.57 -0.88 -8.81
N VAL A 100 -11.41 -1.88 -8.57
CA VAL A 100 -10.95 -3.21 -8.19
C VAL A 100 -10.32 -3.90 -9.41
N PRO A 101 -9.09 -4.43 -9.31
CA PRO A 101 -8.46 -5.19 -10.38
C PRO A 101 -9.30 -6.42 -10.77
N ALA A 102 -9.42 -6.67 -12.07
CA ALA A 102 -10.05 -7.88 -12.57
C ALA A 102 -9.02 -9.02 -12.62
N GLU A 103 -9.46 -10.25 -12.33
CA GLU A 103 -8.61 -11.44 -12.40
C GLU A 103 -8.07 -11.67 -13.83
N ASP A 104 -8.86 -11.32 -14.84
CA ASP A 104 -8.46 -11.47 -16.24
C ASP A 104 -7.27 -10.57 -16.62
N ASN A 105 -6.92 -9.54 -15.83
CA ASN A 105 -5.76 -8.68 -16.08
C ASN A 105 -4.41 -9.41 -15.89
N VAL A 106 -4.41 -10.55 -15.19
CA VAL A 106 -3.20 -11.36 -14.95
C VAL A 106 -3.22 -12.71 -15.67
N VAL A 107 -4.38 -13.11 -16.21
CA VAL A 107 -4.51 -14.38 -16.93
C VAL A 107 -3.74 -14.33 -18.24
N GLY A 108 -2.96 -15.38 -18.50
CA GLY A 108 -2.15 -15.52 -19.72
C GLY A 108 -0.89 -14.64 -19.75
N GLN A 109 -0.67 -13.80 -18.74
CA GLN A 109 0.52 -12.95 -18.65
C GLN A 109 1.70 -13.72 -18.06
N ASP A 110 2.89 -13.43 -18.57
CA ASP A 110 4.15 -13.89 -17.97
C ASP A 110 4.59 -12.88 -16.91
N LEU A 111 4.42 -13.26 -15.65
CA LEU A 111 4.77 -12.41 -14.51
C LEU A 111 6.13 -12.82 -13.94
N LEU A 112 7.00 -11.85 -13.71
CA LEU A 112 8.32 -12.03 -13.14
C LEU A 112 8.30 -11.57 -11.68
N LEU A 113 8.92 -12.34 -10.79
CA LEU A 113 9.14 -11.94 -9.41
C LEU A 113 9.97 -10.66 -9.40
N ASN A 114 9.40 -9.62 -8.81
CA ASN A 114 10.00 -8.30 -8.69
C ASN A 114 10.48 -7.74 -10.05
N GLY A 115 9.79 -8.11 -11.14
CA GLY A 115 10.05 -7.60 -12.49
C GLY A 115 11.34 -8.09 -13.15
N LEU A 116 12.00 -9.13 -12.61
CA LEU A 116 13.30 -9.59 -13.12
C LEU A 116 13.49 -11.10 -13.20
N THR A 117 13.12 -11.86 -12.16
CA THR A 117 13.49 -13.28 -12.05
C THR A 117 12.27 -14.18 -11.86
N GLY A 118 12.46 -15.49 -12.06
CA GLY A 118 11.38 -16.47 -11.95
C GLY A 118 10.32 -16.33 -13.04
N SER A 119 9.26 -17.11 -12.92
CA SER A 119 8.05 -16.95 -13.74
C SER A 119 6.82 -17.38 -12.97
N LEU A 120 5.71 -16.66 -13.16
CA LEU A 120 4.37 -17.02 -12.73
C LEU A 120 3.44 -16.79 -13.93
N LYS A 121 2.74 -17.82 -14.34
CA LYS A 121 1.68 -17.73 -15.35
C LYS A 121 0.39 -18.30 -14.76
N ILE A 122 -0.66 -17.48 -14.75
CA ILE A 122 -1.99 -17.90 -14.33
C ILE A 122 -2.80 -18.18 -15.59
N GLU A 123 -3.42 -19.35 -15.64
CA GLU A 123 -4.29 -19.77 -16.73
C GLU A 123 -5.69 -20.08 -16.18
N LYS A 124 -6.69 -19.92 -17.04
CA LYS A 124 -8.08 -20.23 -16.73
C LYS A 124 -8.53 -21.37 -17.63
N ALA A 125 -8.89 -22.50 -17.04
CA ALA A 125 -9.35 -23.69 -17.73
C ALA A 125 -10.68 -24.16 -17.15
N GLY A 126 -11.74 -24.16 -17.96
CA GLY A 126 -13.05 -24.70 -17.56
C GLY A 126 -13.67 -24.06 -16.32
N GLY A 127 -13.37 -22.78 -16.05
CA GLY A 127 -13.83 -22.04 -14.86
C GLY A 127 -12.91 -22.12 -13.65
N ALA A 128 -11.92 -23.01 -13.65
CA ALA A 128 -10.88 -23.08 -12.63
C ALA A 128 -9.65 -22.26 -13.03
N TYR A 129 -8.90 -21.79 -12.03
CA TYR A 129 -7.62 -21.13 -12.22
C TYR A 129 -6.48 -22.09 -11.89
N THR A 130 -5.41 -22.05 -12.68
CA THR A 130 -4.19 -22.81 -12.44
C THR A 130 -2.97 -21.90 -12.56
N ALA A 131 -1.94 -22.13 -11.75
CA ALA A 131 -0.69 -21.41 -11.80
C ALA A 131 0.47 -22.32 -12.19
N LEU A 132 1.30 -21.87 -13.13
CA LEU A 132 2.61 -22.45 -13.41
C LEU A 132 3.67 -21.51 -12.85
N MET A 133 4.54 -21.99 -11.95
CA MET A 133 5.50 -21.17 -11.24
C MET A 133 6.92 -21.73 -11.28
N THR A 134 7.89 -20.86 -11.57
CA THR A 134 9.32 -21.10 -11.40
C THR A 134 9.85 -20.15 -10.35
N LEU A 135 10.24 -20.69 -9.21
CA LEU A 135 10.71 -19.96 -8.05
C LEU A 135 12.25 -19.81 -8.10
N PRO A 136 12.77 -18.57 -8.17
CA PRO A 136 14.21 -18.33 -8.06
C PRO A 136 14.67 -18.46 -6.61
N GLY A 137 15.90 -18.93 -6.40
CA GLY A 137 16.48 -19.11 -5.09
C GLY A 137 18.00 -19.22 -5.10
N THR A 138 18.55 -19.64 -3.96
CA THR A 138 19.97 -19.96 -3.80
C THR A 138 20.14 -21.38 -3.27
N LYS A 139 21.26 -22.03 -3.62
CA LYS A 139 21.48 -23.40 -3.19
C LYS A 139 21.62 -23.48 -1.67
N VAL A 140 21.06 -24.52 -1.06
CA VAL A 140 21.16 -24.72 0.40
C VAL A 140 22.58 -25.11 0.77
N SER A 141 23.22 -25.98 -0.03
CA SER A 141 24.62 -26.37 0.17
C SER A 141 25.62 -25.24 -0.11
N GLN A 142 25.28 -24.32 -1.03
CA GLN A 142 26.15 -23.22 -1.46
C GLN A 142 25.34 -21.93 -1.68
N PRO A 143 25.11 -21.12 -0.62
CA PRO A 143 24.23 -19.96 -0.67
C PRO A 143 24.63 -18.85 -1.67
N THR A 144 25.85 -18.89 -2.19
CA THR A 144 26.34 -17.96 -3.23
C THR A 144 25.94 -18.38 -4.65
N GLU A 145 25.54 -19.62 -4.86
CA GLU A 145 25.07 -20.13 -6.15
C GLU A 145 23.55 -20.01 -6.26
N THR A 146 23.07 -19.63 -7.44
CA THR A 146 21.63 -19.55 -7.72
C THR A 146 21.04 -20.92 -8.04
N CYS A 147 19.77 -21.09 -7.71
CA CYS A 147 18.97 -22.26 -8.10
C CYS A 147 17.57 -21.81 -8.55
N SER A 148 16.85 -22.73 -9.17
CA SER A 148 15.52 -22.51 -9.70
C SER A 148 14.68 -23.76 -9.45
N VAL A 149 13.48 -23.57 -8.90
CA VAL A 149 12.54 -24.66 -8.62
C VAL A 149 11.27 -24.44 -9.40
N LYS A 150 10.90 -25.42 -10.23
CA LYS A 150 9.56 -25.48 -10.80
C LYS A 150 8.60 -26.03 -9.76
N LEU A 151 7.68 -25.20 -9.30
CA LEU A 151 6.69 -25.58 -8.28
C LEU A 151 5.89 -26.79 -8.78
N ASN A 152 5.55 -27.72 -7.88
CA ASN A 152 4.80 -28.94 -8.23
C ASN A 152 5.42 -29.74 -9.39
N ALA A 153 6.76 -29.83 -9.41
CA ALA A 153 7.55 -30.47 -10.47
C ALA A 153 7.23 -29.95 -11.88
N GLY A 154 6.83 -28.67 -12.00
CA GLY A 154 6.49 -28.02 -13.26
C GLY A 154 5.10 -28.36 -13.81
N LYS A 155 4.25 -29.04 -13.04
CA LYS A 155 2.84 -29.22 -13.37
C LYS A 155 2.02 -28.03 -12.86
N PRO A 156 0.97 -27.59 -13.60
CA PRO A 156 0.09 -26.54 -13.11
C PRO A 156 -0.48 -26.84 -11.72
N VAL A 157 -0.43 -25.86 -10.84
CA VAL A 157 -1.01 -25.92 -9.49
C VAL A 157 -2.42 -25.34 -9.56
N THR A 158 -3.42 -26.10 -9.13
CA THR A 158 -4.79 -25.58 -9.04
C THR A 158 -4.87 -24.49 -7.97
N LEU A 159 -5.44 -23.35 -8.35
CA LEU A 159 -5.67 -22.22 -7.45
C LEU A 159 -7.06 -22.34 -6.83
N THR A 160 -7.14 -22.17 -5.51
CA THR A 160 -8.40 -22.13 -4.77
C THR A 160 -8.79 -20.67 -4.53
N ALA A 161 -9.98 -20.26 -4.96
CA ALA A 161 -10.46 -18.90 -4.74
C ALA A 161 -10.88 -18.69 -3.27
N GLU A 162 -10.32 -17.68 -2.61
CA GLU A 162 -10.64 -17.32 -1.22
C GLU A 162 -11.58 -16.10 -1.12
N GLY A 163 -12.01 -15.58 -2.27
CA GLY A 163 -12.88 -14.40 -2.36
C GLY A 163 -12.11 -13.08 -2.27
N ARG A 164 -12.79 -12.02 -1.81
CA ARG A 164 -12.29 -10.63 -1.81
C ARG A 164 -12.32 -9.98 -0.42
N SER A 165 -11.79 -10.64 0.60
CA SER A 165 -11.88 -10.15 2.00
C SER A 165 -11.20 -8.78 2.22
N GLN A 166 -10.19 -8.44 1.41
CA GLN A 166 -9.50 -7.15 1.41
C GLN A 166 -9.85 -6.30 0.18
N GLY A 167 -10.97 -6.62 -0.48
CA GLY A 167 -11.46 -5.94 -1.69
C GLY A 167 -10.76 -6.34 -3.00
N VAL A 168 -9.62 -7.02 -2.93
CA VAL A 168 -8.93 -7.64 -4.08
C VAL A 168 -9.15 -9.15 -4.11
N SER A 169 -9.16 -9.76 -5.30
CA SER A 169 -9.28 -11.21 -5.45
C SER A 169 -8.09 -11.93 -4.87
N ARG A 170 -8.36 -13.01 -4.13
CA ARG A 170 -7.36 -13.81 -3.46
C ARG A 170 -7.46 -15.27 -3.87
N PHE A 171 -6.31 -15.88 -4.12
CA PHE A 171 -6.17 -17.30 -4.36
C PHE A 171 -5.18 -17.94 -3.39
N SER A 172 -5.39 -19.20 -3.03
CA SER A 172 -4.35 -20.05 -2.47
C SER A 172 -3.82 -21.04 -3.51
N ALA A 173 -2.51 -21.17 -3.55
CA ALA A 173 -1.78 -22.21 -4.27
C ALA A 173 -1.24 -23.22 -3.25
N ASN A 174 -1.92 -24.35 -3.12
CA ASN A 174 -1.57 -25.39 -2.13
C ASN A 174 -0.50 -26.33 -2.68
N ALA A 175 0.72 -25.83 -2.83
CA ALA A 175 1.88 -26.66 -3.12
C ALA A 175 2.49 -27.17 -1.80
N ALA A 176 2.76 -28.48 -1.72
CA ALA A 176 3.14 -29.14 -0.47
C ALA A 176 4.37 -28.52 0.24
N GLU A 177 5.39 -28.15 -0.52
CA GLU A 177 6.65 -27.60 0.02
C GLU A 177 6.62 -26.06 0.16
N CYS A 178 5.67 -25.39 -0.50
CA CYS A 178 5.62 -23.94 -0.53
C CYS A 178 4.19 -23.45 -0.80
N PRO A 179 3.30 -23.51 0.21
CA PRO A 179 1.94 -23.00 0.08
C PRO A 179 1.97 -21.47 -0.01
N LEU A 180 1.31 -20.93 -1.04
CA LEU A 180 1.30 -19.50 -1.32
C LEU A 180 -0.12 -18.93 -1.28
N LYS A 181 -0.22 -17.70 -0.81
CA LYS A 181 -1.37 -16.83 -1.02
C LYS A 181 -1.03 -15.81 -2.09
N LEU A 182 -1.95 -15.63 -3.02
CA LEU A 182 -1.82 -14.76 -4.19
C LEU A 182 -2.94 -13.71 -4.13
N ASP A 183 -2.58 -12.45 -3.90
CA ASP A 183 -3.50 -11.31 -3.99
C ASP A 183 -3.38 -10.70 -5.40
N VAL A 184 -4.46 -10.69 -6.17
CA VAL A 184 -4.48 -10.15 -7.54
C VAL A 184 -4.56 -8.64 -7.51
N LEU A 185 -3.57 -8.01 -8.13
CA LEU A 185 -3.48 -6.58 -8.36
C LEU A 185 -3.63 -6.28 -9.86
N ASP A 186 -3.60 -5.01 -10.22
CA ASP A 186 -3.78 -4.62 -11.63
C ASP A 186 -2.53 -4.95 -12.46
N GLY A 187 -2.64 -6.04 -13.24
CA GLY A 187 -1.56 -6.58 -14.07
C GLY A 187 -0.42 -7.25 -13.28
N SER A 188 -0.62 -7.53 -12.00
CA SER A 188 0.39 -8.17 -11.13
C SER A 188 -0.27 -8.99 -10.01
N VAL A 189 0.52 -9.81 -9.34
CA VAL A 189 0.09 -10.65 -8.21
C VAL A 189 1.06 -10.45 -7.06
N LEU A 190 0.55 -10.10 -5.89
CA LEU A 190 1.35 -10.11 -4.67
C LEU A 190 1.33 -11.52 -4.08
N ALA A 191 2.47 -12.18 -4.09
CA ALA A 191 2.61 -13.52 -3.51
C ALA A 191 3.14 -13.43 -2.08
N THR A 192 2.54 -14.19 -1.17
CA THR A 192 2.96 -14.32 0.23
C THR A 192 2.96 -15.80 0.63
N PRO A 193 4.08 -16.35 1.14
CA PRO A 193 4.08 -17.68 1.74
C PRO A 193 3.09 -17.78 2.90
N LEU A 194 2.37 -18.90 2.99
CA LEU A 194 1.44 -19.16 4.10
C LEU A 194 2.14 -19.71 5.36
N GLY A 195 3.40 -20.11 5.24
CA GLY A 195 4.25 -20.55 6.35
C GLY A 195 5.49 -19.67 6.49
N ASP A 196 6.66 -20.29 6.50
CA ASP A 196 7.94 -19.58 6.57
C ASP A 196 8.15 -18.69 5.33
N LYS A 197 8.88 -17.58 5.52
CA LYS A 197 9.20 -16.64 4.42
C LYS A 197 10.10 -17.27 3.34
N VAL A 198 10.83 -18.32 3.71
CA VAL A 198 11.73 -19.08 2.84
C VAL A 198 11.12 -20.47 2.65
N CYS A 199 10.96 -20.88 1.40
CA CYS A 199 10.57 -22.24 1.05
C CYS A 199 11.82 -23.06 0.70
N THR A 200 12.05 -24.16 1.41
CA THR A 200 13.21 -25.04 1.21
C THR A 200 12.81 -26.32 0.48
N PHE A 201 13.45 -26.55 -0.66
CA PHE A 201 13.27 -27.68 -1.55
C PHE A 201 14.49 -28.59 -1.45
N THR A 202 14.43 -29.55 -0.54
CA THR A 202 15.58 -30.39 -0.16
C THR A 202 16.09 -31.27 -1.31
N ALA A 203 15.17 -31.84 -2.10
CA ALA A 203 15.53 -32.68 -3.25
C ALA A 203 16.23 -31.90 -4.38
N GLN A 204 16.00 -30.59 -4.46
CA GLN A 204 16.58 -29.69 -5.44
C GLN A 204 17.74 -28.85 -4.86
N ASP A 205 18.12 -29.10 -3.60
CA ASP A 205 19.13 -28.34 -2.87
C ASP A 205 18.89 -26.81 -2.98
N CYS A 206 17.65 -26.35 -2.82
CA CYS A 206 17.29 -24.97 -3.15
C CYS A 206 16.43 -24.31 -2.05
N ALA A 207 16.81 -23.09 -1.66
CA ALA A 207 16.01 -22.22 -0.80
C ALA A 207 15.49 -21.03 -1.61
N THR A 208 14.19 -20.81 -1.61
CA THR A 208 13.53 -19.77 -2.41
C THR A 208 12.75 -18.81 -1.51
N THR A 209 12.64 -17.55 -1.93
CA THR A 209 11.80 -16.53 -1.28
C THR A 209 10.78 -16.02 -2.28
N PRO A 210 9.64 -16.70 -2.43
CA PRO A 210 8.65 -16.35 -3.47
C PRO A 210 7.81 -15.12 -3.09
N SER A 211 8.02 -14.56 -1.89
CA SER A 211 7.36 -13.34 -1.43
C SER A 211 7.78 -12.14 -2.26
N GLY A 212 6.80 -11.38 -2.75
CA GLY A 212 7.06 -10.18 -3.54
C GLY A 212 5.97 -9.95 -4.58
N LEU A 213 6.16 -8.91 -5.37
CA LEU A 213 5.24 -8.57 -6.45
C LEU A 213 5.67 -9.29 -7.73
N TRP A 214 4.82 -10.18 -8.22
CA TRP A 214 4.97 -10.83 -9.52
C TRP A 214 4.27 -9.97 -10.56
N GLY A 215 5.04 -9.33 -11.44
CA GLY A 215 4.53 -8.32 -12.37
C GLY A 215 5.28 -8.32 -13.70
N PRO A 216 4.98 -7.36 -14.59
CA PRO A 216 5.66 -7.23 -15.87
C PRO A 216 7.16 -6.96 -15.71
N GLY A 217 7.96 -7.36 -16.70
CA GLY A 217 9.38 -7.07 -16.71
C GLY A 217 9.65 -5.56 -16.64
N ALA A 218 10.60 -5.15 -15.79
CA ALA A 218 10.87 -3.74 -15.49
C ALA A 218 11.18 -2.85 -16.71
N ALA A 219 11.75 -3.43 -17.77
CA ALA A 219 12.06 -2.70 -19.00
C ALA A 219 10.79 -2.22 -19.73
N ALA A 220 9.71 -3.02 -19.70
CA ALA A 220 8.46 -2.71 -20.38
C ALA A 220 7.68 -1.57 -19.70
N LEU A 221 7.99 -1.26 -18.43
CA LEU A 221 7.24 -0.32 -17.60
C LEU A 221 7.72 1.13 -17.75
N ILE A 222 8.93 1.36 -18.27
CA ILE A 222 9.54 2.71 -18.37
C ILE A 222 8.64 3.70 -19.11
N PRO A 223 8.07 3.37 -20.29
CA PRO A 223 7.29 4.33 -21.06
C PRO A 223 6.06 4.86 -20.32
N GLN A 224 5.56 4.11 -19.31
CA GLN A 224 4.35 4.42 -18.55
C GLN A 224 4.64 5.11 -17.21
N ALA A 225 5.91 5.43 -16.90
CA ALA A 225 6.32 5.96 -15.61
C ALA A 225 5.52 7.20 -15.16
N GLY A 226 5.22 8.14 -16.08
CA GLY A 226 4.42 9.34 -15.77
C GLY A 226 2.97 9.03 -15.43
N GLU A 227 2.38 8.02 -16.06
CA GLU A 227 1.03 7.54 -15.74
C GLU A 227 1.01 6.88 -14.36
N PHE A 228 2.03 6.09 -14.05
CA PHE A 228 2.14 5.44 -12.75
C PHE A 228 2.31 6.43 -11.61
N ASP A 229 3.11 7.49 -11.79
CA ASP A 229 3.28 8.52 -10.76
C ASP A 229 1.97 9.30 -10.51
N THR A 230 1.27 9.66 -11.58
CA THR A 230 -0.04 10.34 -11.49
C THR A 230 -1.06 9.45 -10.76
N ALA A 231 -1.18 8.19 -11.17
CA ALA A 231 -2.05 7.21 -10.54
C ALA A 231 -1.69 6.99 -9.06
N ARG A 232 -0.40 6.98 -8.73
CA ARG A 232 0.09 6.82 -7.37
C ARG A 232 -0.34 7.99 -6.50
N GLY A 233 -0.29 9.22 -7.01
CA GLY A 233 -0.81 10.40 -6.32
C GLY A 233 -2.30 10.28 -5.95
N VAL A 234 -3.11 9.72 -6.85
CA VAL A 234 -4.54 9.45 -6.59
C VAL A 234 -4.70 8.34 -5.54
N ALA A 235 -3.94 7.25 -5.65
CA ALA A 235 -3.99 6.15 -4.69
C ALA A 235 -3.54 6.59 -3.28
N ASP A 236 -2.45 7.36 -3.16
CA ASP A 236 -1.96 7.91 -1.90
C ASP A 236 -2.97 8.86 -1.26
N ARG A 237 -3.70 9.63 -2.08
CA ARG A 237 -4.81 10.46 -1.58
C ARG A 237 -5.95 9.60 -1.05
N ALA A 238 -6.36 8.57 -1.79
CA ALA A 238 -7.41 7.65 -1.35
C ALA A 238 -7.06 6.95 -0.03
N VAL A 239 -5.81 6.49 0.13
CA VAL A 239 -5.31 5.91 1.40
C VAL A 239 -5.45 6.92 2.55
N ARG A 240 -4.97 8.16 2.37
CA ARG A 240 -5.03 9.21 3.39
C ARG A 240 -6.48 9.56 3.77
N ASP A 241 -7.34 9.74 2.78
CA ASP A 241 -8.75 10.09 2.99
C ASP A 241 -9.51 8.95 3.69
N ASN A 242 -9.25 7.69 3.33
CA ASN A 242 -9.85 6.53 3.98
C ASN A 242 -9.35 6.34 5.42
N PHE A 243 -8.05 6.49 5.70
CA PHE A 243 -7.55 6.46 7.08
C PHE A 243 -8.17 7.57 7.93
N LYS A 244 -8.26 8.79 7.39
CA LYS A 244 -8.94 9.91 8.06
C LYS A 244 -10.38 9.55 8.41
N LEU A 245 -11.10 8.94 7.48
CA LEU A 245 -12.49 8.51 7.71
C LEU A 245 -12.59 7.38 8.74
N MET A 246 -11.69 6.39 8.72
CA MET A 246 -11.64 5.32 9.73
C MET A 246 -11.42 5.90 11.13
N THR A 247 -10.47 6.82 11.29
CA THR A 247 -10.22 7.51 12.55
C THR A 247 -11.45 8.31 13.01
N GLN A 248 -12.13 9.01 12.10
CA GLN A 248 -13.35 9.77 12.41
C GLN A 248 -14.52 8.89 12.85
N ARG A 249 -14.64 7.68 12.31
CA ARG A 249 -15.69 6.71 12.65
C ARG A 249 -15.37 5.88 13.90
N SER A 250 -14.09 5.80 14.28
CA SER A 250 -13.63 5.03 15.44
C SER A 250 -13.71 5.84 16.74
N ARG A 251 -13.71 5.15 17.88
CA ARG A 251 -13.78 5.76 19.22
C ARG A 251 -12.80 5.05 20.15
N GLY A 252 -12.26 5.77 21.14
CA GLY A 252 -11.45 5.20 22.20
C GLY A 252 -10.27 4.36 21.70
N GLN A 253 -10.21 3.10 22.13
CA GLN A 253 -9.08 2.20 21.88
C GLN A 253 -8.94 1.77 20.41
N ASP A 254 -10.00 1.86 19.60
CA ASP A 254 -9.97 1.44 18.20
C ASP A 254 -9.17 2.38 17.29
N VAL A 255 -8.88 3.60 17.76
CA VAL A 255 -8.11 4.59 17.00
C VAL A 255 -6.62 4.24 16.93
N ARG A 256 -6.06 3.70 18.02
CA ARG A 256 -4.62 3.39 18.13
C ARG A 256 -4.12 2.45 17.01
N PRO A 257 -4.75 1.30 16.73
CA PRO A 257 -4.28 0.42 15.66
C PRO A 257 -4.35 1.09 14.28
N ILE A 258 -5.34 1.96 14.02
CA ILE A 258 -5.46 2.69 12.74
C ILE A 258 -4.29 3.63 12.53
N VAL A 259 -3.91 4.40 13.56
CA VAL A 259 -2.77 5.33 13.50
C VAL A 259 -1.44 4.58 13.35
N GLN A 260 -1.28 3.45 14.06
CA GLN A 260 -0.09 2.60 13.93
C GLN A 260 0.05 2.04 12.51
N GLU A 261 -1.06 1.54 11.94
CA GLU A 261 -1.08 1.00 10.58
C GLU A 261 -0.84 2.09 9.53
N GLN A 262 -1.37 3.30 9.75
CA GLN A 262 -1.08 4.47 8.91
C GLN A 262 0.41 4.84 8.96
N ALA A 263 1.03 4.81 10.13
CA ALA A 263 2.44 5.12 10.31
C ALA A 263 3.38 4.07 9.70
N ALA A 264 3.00 2.79 9.74
CA ALA A 264 3.77 1.69 9.16
C ALA A 264 3.65 1.61 7.63
N PHE A 265 2.58 2.15 7.04
CA PHE A 265 2.28 1.94 5.62
C PHE A 265 3.42 2.35 4.67
N SER A 266 4.09 3.47 4.93
CA SER A 266 5.20 3.92 4.07
C SER A 266 6.41 2.99 4.13
N SER A 267 6.77 2.50 5.32
CA SER A 267 7.86 1.53 5.48
C SER A 267 7.52 0.17 4.87
N ASP A 268 6.27 -0.28 5.04
CA ASP A 268 5.81 -1.56 4.48
C ASP A 268 5.88 -1.53 2.95
N ARG A 269 5.41 -0.44 2.34
CA ARG A 269 5.49 -0.24 0.88
C ARG A 269 6.92 -0.25 0.39
N GLU A 270 7.81 0.50 1.05
CA GLU A 270 9.22 0.55 0.65
C GLU A 270 9.89 -0.83 0.79
N GLN A 271 9.65 -1.52 1.91
CA GLN A 271 10.21 -2.85 2.13
C GLN A 271 9.72 -3.88 1.10
N ALA A 272 8.45 -3.79 0.70
CA ALA A 272 7.85 -4.66 -0.31
C ALA A 272 8.38 -4.36 -1.72
N CYS A 273 8.65 -3.09 -2.04
CA CYS A 273 8.91 -2.66 -3.40
C CYS A 273 10.37 -2.36 -3.74
N ARG A 274 11.26 -2.18 -2.75
CA ARG A 274 12.68 -1.86 -2.98
C ARG A 274 13.43 -2.85 -3.88
N THR A 275 12.96 -4.09 -3.95
CA THR A 275 13.56 -5.15 -4.78
C THR A 275 12.95 -5.26 -6.17
N TYR A 276 11.88 -4.52 -6.47
CA TYR A 276 11.32 -4.48 -7.82
C TYR A 276 12.33 -3.80 -8.75
N ALA A 277 12.75 -4.51 -9.79
CA ALA A 277 13.82 -4.07 -10.64
C ALA A 277 13.48 -2.69 -11.24
N ARG A 278 14.40 -1.74 -11.08
CA ARG A 278 14.28 -0.37 -11.60
C ARG A 278 13.03 0.38 -11.09
N GLU A 279 12.52 0.05 -9.90
CA GLU A 279 11.35 0.72 -9.32
C GLU A 279 11.47 2.24 -9.26
N GLY A 280 12.65 2.77 -8.90
CA GLY A 280 12.87 4.22 -8.88
C GLY A 280 12.73 4.93 -10.23
N ALA A 281 12.71 4.19 -11.34
CA ALA A 281 12.54 4.74 -12.69
C ALA A 281 11.08 4.74 -13.17
N HIS A 282 10.20 3.90 -12.61
CA HIS A 282 8.82 3.76 -13.09
C HIS A 282 7.75 3.77 -11.99
N GLY A 283 8.05 3.42 -10.74
CA GLY A 283 7.12 3.50 -9.61
C GLY A 283 5.96 2.50 -9.63
N TYR A 284 6.14 1.34 -10.28
CA TYR A 284 5.03 0.42 -10.57
C TYR A 284 4.62 -0.34 -9.31
N CYS A 285 5.57 -0.90 -8.57
CA CYS A 285 5.26 -1.62 -7.35
C CYS A 285 4.63 -0.69 -6.31
N HIS A 286 5.16 0.53 -6.16
CA HIS A 286 4.62 1.54 -5.24
C HIS A 286 3.16 1.84 -5.56
N LEU A 287 2.83 2.00 -6.85
CA LEU A 287 1.46 2.18 -7.29
C LEU A 287 0.58 0.99 -6.90
N ARG A 288 0.90 -0.22 -7.35
CA ARG A 288 0.04 -1.41 -7.16
C ARG A 288 -0.17 -1.74 -5.69
N TYR A 289 0.87 -1.61 -4.88
CA TYR A 289 0.79 -1.79 -3.43
C TYR A 289 -0.14 -0.75 -2.78
N THR A 290 -0.07 0.52 -3.22
CA THR A 290 -0.89 1.61 -2.68
C THR A 290 -2.35 1.50 -3.13
N GLU A 291 -2.62 1.07 -4.37
CA GLU A 291 -3.99 0.82 -4.84
C GLU A 291 -4.65 -0.30 -4.05
N ALA A 292 -3.96 -1.43 -3.86
CA ALA A 292 -4.43 -2.54 -3.04
C ALA A 292 -4.77 -2.08 -1.62
N ARG A 293 -3.91 -1.22 -1.05
CA ARG A 293 -4.12 -0.63 0.27
C ARG A 293 -5.38 0.24 0.33
N ALA A 294 -5.56 1.13 -0.65
CA ALA A 294 -6.74 2.01 -0.71
C ALA A 294 -8.03 1.20 -0.79
N ILE A 295 -8.06 0.14 -1.61
CA ILE A 295 -9.19 -0.78 -1.77
C ILE A 295 -9.47 -1.52 -0.46
N ALA A 296 -8.44 -2.03 0.21
CA ALA A 296 -8.59 -2.71 1.49
C ALA A 296 -9.18 -1.79 2.58
N LEU A 297 -8.74 -0.53 2.63
CA LEU A 297 -9.29 0.47 3.54
C LEU A 297 -10.76 0.80 3.21
N ALA A 298 -11.09 0.98 1.94
CA ALA A 298 -12.47 1.22 1.51
C ALA A 298 -13.39 0.03 1.87
N THR A 299 -12.90 -1.20 1.70
CA THR A 299 -13.62 -2.42 2.06
C THR A 299 -13.88 -2.48 3.57
N ARG A 300 -12.90 -2.16 4.40
CA ARG A 300 -13.07 -2.06 5.87
C ARG A 300 -14.08 -1.00 6.30
N LEU A 301 -14.23 0.06 5.51
CA LEU A 301 -15.23 1.11 5.73
C LEU A 301 -16.64 0.74 5.23
N GLY A 302 -16.83 -0.48 4.70
CA GLY A 302 -18.10 -0.97 4.17
C GLY A 302 -18.46 -0.41 2.80
N ALA A 303 -17.50 0.12 2.04
CA ALA A 303 -17.76 0.67 0.72
C ALA A 303 -18.17 -0.43 -0.27
N ASN A 304 -19.18 -0.15 -1.09
CA ASN A 304 -19.46 -0.99 -2.24
C ASN A 304 -18.38 -0.75 -3.30
N THR A 305 -17.52 -1.74 -3.52
CA THR A 305 -16.40 -1.65 -4.47
C THR A 305 -16.81 -1.82 -5.93
N ALA A 306 -18.12 -2.03 -6.21
CA ALA A 306 -18.65 -2.12 -7.56
C ALA A 306 -18.66 -0.79 -8.34
N SER A 307 -18.55 0.36 -7.66
CA SER A 307 -18.52 1.68 -8.30
C SER A 307 -17.34 2.51 -7.79
N PRO A 308 -16.28 2.70 -8.60
CA PRO A 308 -15.14 3.52 -8.19
C PRO A 308 -15.55 4.99 -8.09
N THR A 309 -15.13 5.65 -7.00
CA THR A 309 -15.40 7.07 -6.73
C THR A 309 -14.19 7.96 -7.02
N ALA A 310 -13.01 7.37 -7.23
CA ALA A 310 -11.84 8.05 -7.73
C ALA A 310 -11.39 7.41 -9.05
N SER A 311 -11.06 8.25 -10.03
CA SER A 311 -10.55 7.85 -11.34
C SER A 311 -9.32 8.67 -11.69
N ASN A 312 -8.40 8.05 -12.43
CA ASN A 312 -7.25 8.71 -13.05
C ASN A 312 -7.63 9.40 -14.37
N THR A 313 -8.86 9.21 -14.86
CA THR A 313 -9.36 9.90 -16.05
C THR A 313 -9.52 11.39 -15.71
N PRO A 314 -8.93 12.32 -16.50
CA PRO A 314 -9.14 13.75 -16.29
C PRO A 314 -10.64 14.07 -16.26
N ALA A 315 -11.12 14.69 -15.17
CA ALA A 315 -12.48 15.18 -15.12
C ALA A 315 -12.71 16.17 -16.27
N PRO A 316 -13.84 16.11 -17.01
CA PRO A 316 -14.16 17.10 -18.03
C PRO A 316 -14.13 18.49 -17.39
N ARG A 317 -13.17 19.33 -17.78
CA ARG A 317 -13.08 20.70 -17.29
C ARG A 317 -14.39 21.40 -17.68
N PRO A 318 -15.14 22.01 -16.75
CA PRO A 318 -16.31 22.79 -17.10
C PRO A 318 -15.88 23.86 -18.10
N ARG A 319 -16.44 23.81 -19.31
CA ARG A 319 -16.17 24.83 -20.34
C ARG A 319 -16.65 26.16 -19.77
N ARG A 320 -15.71 27.05 -19.47
CA ARG A 320 -16.02 28.45 -19.18
C ARG A 320 -16.77 28.99 -20.40
N PRO A 321 -18.00 29.53 -20.26
CA PRO A 321 -18.69 30.15 -21.39
C PRO A 321 -17.78 31.23 -21.98
N LYS A 322 -17.53 31.16 -23.29
CA LYS A 322 -16.86 32.25 -23.99
C LYS A 322 -17.78 33.47 -23.91
N PRO A 323 -17.31 34.65 -23.49
CA PRO A 323 -18.13 35.85 -23.59
C PRO A 323 -18.46 36.08 -25.06
N ALA A 324 -19.74 36.27 -25.36
CA ALA A 324 -20.19 36.70 -26.67
C ALA A 324 -19.58 38.08 -26.94
N VAL A 325 -18.77 38.19 -27.98
CA VAL A 325 -18.33 39.48 -28.50
C VAL A 325 -19.41 39.88 -29.48
N ASP A 326 -20.30 40.78 -29.07
CA ASP A 326 -21.22 41.48 -29.98
C ASP A 326 -20.39 42.41 -30.87
N GLY A 327 -19.87 41.84 -31.96
CA GLY A 327 -19.16 42.55 -33.00
C GLY A 327 -20.07 42.68 -34.21
N VAL A 328 -20.64 43.87 -34.35
CA VAL A 328 -21.36 44.39 -35.52
C VAL A 328 -20.59 44.06 -36.80
N ASN A 329 -21.19 43.28 -37.71
CA ASN A 329 -20.72 43.12 -39.09
C ASN A 329 -21.58 44.03 -40.00
N PRO A 330 -21.07 45.15 -40.52
CA PRO A 330 -21.84 46.06 -41.32
C PRO A 330 -21.65 45.77 -42.81
N ASP A 331 -22.10 44.63 -43.32
CA ASP A 331 -22.05 44.34 -44.78
C ASP A 331 -23.16 43.39 -45.25
N ALA A 332 -24.34 43.41 -44.61
CA ALA A 332 -25.49 42.61 -45.05
C ALA A 332 -26.76 43.46 -45.14
N ALA A 333 -26.72 44.50 -45.98
CA ALA A 333 -27.91 45.19 -46.45
C ALA A 333 -27.70 45.69 -47.88
N GLY A 334 -28.30 45.00 -48.85
CA GLY A 334 -28.27 45.41 -50.26
C GLY A 334 -28.89 44.35 -51.17
N GLY A 335 -30.21 44.17 -51.06
CA GLY A 335 -30.97 43.32 -51.98
C GLY A 335 -31.25 43.99 -53.33
N GLY A 336 -31.41 43.16 -54.37
CA GLY A 336 -32.01 43.55 -55.64
C GLY A 336 -31.57 42.69 -56.83
N ASP A 337 -32.33 41.62 -57.14
CA ASP A 337 -32.53 41.15 -58.52
C ASP A 337 -33.47 42.15 -59.25
N PRO A 338 -33.56 42.28 -60.61
CA PRO A 338 -33.40 41.22 -61.63
C PRO A 338 -32.77 41.71 -62.98
N PHE A 339 -32.96 40.95 -64.08
CA PHE A 339 -32.57 41.08 -65.52
C PHE A 339 -31.46 40.09 -65.93
N ALA A 340 -31.72 38.97 -66.62
CA ALA A 340 -32.33 38.72 -67.95
C ALA A 340 -31.49 39.20 -69.14
N GLU A 341 -31.17 38.25 -70.03
CA GLU A 341 -30.66 38.36 -71.43
C GLU A 341 -29.23 38.88 -71.67
N GLN A 342 -28.29 37.96 -71.97
CA GLN A 342 -27.82 37.61 -73.33
C GLN A 342 -26.71 36.55 -73.29
#